data_AF-A0A445CTX1-F1
#
_entry.id   AF-A0A445CTX1-F1
#
_cell.length_a   1.000
_cell.length_b   1.000
_cell.length_c   1.000
_cell.angle_alpha   90.00
_cell.angle_beta   90.00
_cell.angle_gamma   90.00
#
_symmetry.space_group_name_H-M   'P 1'
#
loop_
_entity.id
_entity.type
_entity.pdbx_description
1 polymer ?
#
loop_
_entity_poly.entity_id
_entity_poly.type
_entity_poly.pdbx_seq_one_letter_code
_entity_poly.pdbx_strand_id
1 'polypeptide(L)'
;MTWLRNLKERIQLTDENSMQRYVKCHIMLLLGTILLGDKSGASVHWKFLPLLRDFHSISNFSWGSACLAHLYRSLCRASRFDCKEIDGPLTLLLAWFWIRLPYLAPPTREPRSFPLANRWRNWERGDNRYRYLSLAHFRKTLDEVQKGHFVWVAYGVDRIDPGIIPEDILLHAVVWSATVPLISFESIEWHATDRIRRQFGFVQGVPPEEWNLGRAHGETLAGPKNLDWATAPSHSCWIMHWTNRYNNVLSEYLEPSQHPLDVYMDWYRTRYGNHLKLSNVVVQRTMKVNK
;
A
#
# COMPACT_ATOMS: atom_id res chain seq x y z
N MET A 1 -13.21 18.64 2.01
CA MET A 1 -12.45 18.86 0.75
C MET A 1 -13.19 19.72 -0.28
N THR A 2 -14.50 19.94 -0.16
CA THR A 2 -15.31 20.74 -1.10
C THR A 2 -14.77 22.15 -1.32
N TRP A 3 -14.31 22.83 -0.27
CA TRP A 3 -13.72 24.16 -0.39
C TRP A 3 -12.48 24.18 -1.31
N LEU A 4 -11.63 23.15 -1.24
CA LEU A 4 -10.41 23.05 -2.05
C LEU A 4 -10.73 22.69 -3.50
N ARG A 5 -11.77 21.87 -3.73
CA ARG A 5 -12.31 21.62 -5.09
C ARG A 5 -12.86 22.91 -5.69
N ASN A 6 -13.71 23.62 -4.94
CA ASN A 6 -14.28 24.90 -5.37
C ASN A 6 -13.19 25.94 -5.64
N LEU A 7 -12.15 26.00 -4.81
CA LEU A 7 -10.99 26.87 -5.03
C LEU A 7 -10.30 26.51 -6.34
N LYS A 8 -9.98 25.23 -6.57
CA LYS A 8 -9.35 24.74 -7.79
C LYS A 8 -10.18 25.07 -9.04
N GLU A 9 -11.49 24.89 -8.99
CA GLU A 9 -12.41 25.12 -10.11
C GLU A 9 -12.58 26.61 -10.45
N ARG A 10 -12.40 27.50 -9.46
CA ARG A 10 -12.52 28.95 -9.66
C ARG A 10 -11.22 29.62 -10.15
N ILE A 11 -10.09 28.91 -10.17
CA ILE A 11 -8.82 29.45 -10.65
C ILE A 11 -8.86 29.54 -12.18
N GLN A 12 -8.76 30.76 -12.69
CA GLN A 12 -8.55 31.02 -14.11
C GLN A 12 -7.07 30.82 -14.45
N LEU A 13 -6.76 30.01 -15.47
CA LEU A 13 -5.39 29.63 -15.84
C LEU A 13 -4.77 30.69 -16.78
N THR A 14 -4.59 31.90 -16.26
CA THR A 14 -4.17 33.08 -17.04
C THR A 14 -2.66 33.34 -17.01
N ASP A 15 -1.99 32.92 -15.95
CA ASP A 15 -0.57 33.18 -15.70
C ASP A 15 0.09 32.04 -14.92
N GLU A 16 1.42 32.04 -14.84
CA GLU A 16 2.18 30.98 -14.19
C GLU A 16 1.80 30.79 -12.71
N ASN A 17 1.54 31.87 -11.96
CA ASN A 17 1.13 31.75 -10.56
C ASN A 17 -0.24 31.09 -10.43
N SER A 18 -1.18 31.40 -11.33
CA SER A 18 -2.49 30.75 -11.37
C SER A 18 -2.38 29.25 -11.66
N MET A 19 -1.51 28.85 -12.61
CA MET A 19 -1.24 27.45 -12.93
C MET A 19 -0.61 26.72 -11.74
N GLN A 20 0.39 27.33 -11.10
CA GLN A 20 1.00 26.77 -9.90
C GLN A 20 -0.03 26.58 -8.77
N ARG A 21 -0.89 27.56 -8.51
CA ARG A 21 -1.96 27.44 -7.49
C ARG A 21 -2.93 26.30 -7.82
N TYR A 22 -3.32 26.16 -9.09
CA TYR A 22 -4.16 25.06 -9.55
C TYR A 22 -3.50 23.70 -9.28
N VAL A 23 -2.23 23.55 -9.64
CA VAL A 23 -1.46 22.31 -9.43
C VAL A 23 -1.32 22.01 -7.94
N LYS A 24 -1.01 23.00 -7.09
CA LYS A 24 -0.94 22.83 -5.63
C LYS A 24 -2.26 22.34 -5.05
N CYS A 25 -3.39 22.93 -5.48
CA CYS A 25 -4.71 22.47 -5.07
C CYS A 25 -4.99 21.04 -5.56
N HIS A 26 -4.58 20.71 -6.78
CA HIS A 26 -4.74 19.36 -7.31
C HIS A 26 -3.94 18.32 -6.52
N ILE A 27 -2.67 18.58 -6.21
CA ILE A 27 -1.85 17.67 -5.41
C ILE A 27 -2.43 17.50 -4.00
N MET A 28 -2.86 18.59 -3.34
CA MET A 28 -3.53 18.51 -2.03
C MET A 28 -4.81 17.67 -2.08
N LEU A 29 -5.59 17.75 -3.16
CA LEU A 29 -6.75 16.90 -3.38
C LEU A 29 -6.32 15.43 -3.52
N LEU A 30 -5.33 15.13 -4.36
CA LEU A 30 -4.82 13.76 -4.54
C LEU A 30 -4.35 13.15 -3.22
N LEU A 31 -3.57 13.91 -2.44
CA LEU A 31 -3.11 13.49 -1.11
C LEU A 31 -4.29 13.24 -0.17
N GLY A 32 -5.23 14.17 -0.06
CA GLY A 32 -6.35 14.05 0.88
C GLY A 32 -7.44 13.05 0.52
N THR A 33 -7.54 12.63 -0.75
CA THR A 33 -8.67 11.78 -1.19
C THR A 33 -8.26 10.41 -1.69
N ILE A 34 -7.08 10.27 -2.30
CA ILE A 34 -6.66 9.02 -2.95
C ILE A 34 -5.47 8.39 -2.21
N LEU A 35 -4.45 9.19 -1.91
CA LEU A 35 -3.18 8.66 -1.42
C LEU A 35 -3.13 8.54 0.10
N LEU A 36 -3.69 9.50 0.83
CA LEU A 36 -3.56 9.62 2.29
C LEU A 36 -4.89 10.03 2.93
N GLY A 37 -6.00 9.61 2.33
CA GLY A 37 -7.34 9.93 2.82
C GLY A 37 -7.60 9.33 4.20
N ASP A 38 -8.17 10.14 5.08
CA ASP A 38 -8.72 9.67 6.36
C ASP A 38 -10.12 9.05 6.14
N LYS A 39 -10.69 8.49 7.21
CA LYS A 39 -12.04 7.88 7.18
C LYS A 39 -13.14 8.82 6.68
N SER A 40 -12.95 10.13 6.85
CA SER A 40 -13.96 11.12 6.46
C SER A 40 -13.89 11.46 4.97
N GLY A 41 -12.74 11.24 4.31
CA GLY A 41 -12.46 11.70 2.94
C GLY A 41 -12.60 13.23 2.78
N ALA A 42 -12.72 13.96 3.89
CA ALA A 42 -13.14 15.34 3.93
C ALA A 42 -12.00 16.28 4.35
N SER A 43 -10.85 15.76 4.74
CA SER A 43 -9.71 16.54 5.20
C SER A 43 -8.40 16.12 4.53
N VAL A 44 -7.47 17.06 4.43
CA VAL A 44 -6.06 16.81 4.11
C VAL A 44 -5.25 17.56 5.14
N HIS A 45 -4.24 16.92 5.70
CA HIS A 45 -3.44 17.58 6.73
C HIS A 45 -2.60 18.70 6.11
N TRP A 46 -2.58 19.87 6.74
CA TRP A 46 -1.86 21.05 6.25
C TRP A 46 -0.33 20.88 6.19
N LYS A 47 0.22 19.83 6.82
CA LYS A 47 1.67 19.49 6.82
C LYS A 47 2.27 19.31 5.41
N PHE A 48 1.44 19.06 4.40
CA PHE A 48 1.90 18.98 3.01
C PHE A 48 2.05 20.35 2.33
N LEU A 49 1.42 21.41 2.86
CA LEU A 49 1.49 22.75 2.27
C LEU A 49 2.93 23.30 2.17
N PRO A 50 3.80 23.18 3.19
CA PRO A 50 5.19 23.61 3.07
C PRO A 50 5.95 22.90 1.94
N LEU A 51 5.66 21.61 1.71
CA LEU A 51 6.31 20.84 0.64
C LEU A 51 5.92 21.34 -0.75
N LEU A 52 4.71 21.89 -0.89
CA LEU A 52 4.21 22.43 -2.16
C LEU A 52 4.74 23.84 -2.47
N ARG A 53 5.64 24.38 -1.64
CA ARG A 53 6.31 25.65 -1.95
C ARG A 53 7.23 25.51 -3.16
N ASP A 54 7.96 24.41 -3.24
CA ASP A 54 8.93 24.12 -4.30
C ASP A 54 8.64 22.74 -4.93
N PHE A 55 8.24 22.76 -6.20
CA PHE A 55 7.95 21.54 -6.95
C PHE A 55 9.19 20.72 -7.28
N HIS A 56 10.37 21.32 -7.36
CA HIS A 56 11.60 20.59 -7.61
C HIS A 56 11.99 19.76 -6.39
N SER A 57 11.93 20.35 -5.20
CA SER A 57 12.18 19.62 -3.95
C SER A 57 11.17 18.48 -3.74
N ILE A 58 9.87 18.75 -3.96
CA ILE A 58 8.82 17.76 -3.68
C ILE A 58 8.85 16.56 -4.63
N SER A 59 9.34 16.73 -5.87
CA SER A 59 9.45 15.63 -6.83
C SER A 59 10.52 14.61 -6.45
N ASN A 60 11.50 15.00 -5.63
CA ASN A 60 12.59 14.14 -5.18
C ASN A 60 12.20 13.23 -4.00
N PHE A 61 11.01 13.41 -3.41
CA PHE A 61 10.54 12.55 -2.33
C PHE A 61 9.98 11.22 -2.83
N SER A 62 10.19 10.15 -2.04
CA SER A 62 9.59 8.84 -2.31
C SER A 62 8.13 8.81 -1.88
N TRP A 63 7.25 9.35 -2.72
CA TRP A 63 5.79 9.35 -2.49
C TRP A 63 5.20 7.94 -2.42
N GLY A 64 5.76 7.00 -3.17
CA GLY A 64 5.37 5.58 -3.11
C GLY A 64 5.62 4.98 -1.72
N SER A 65 6.81 5.20 -1.17
CA SER A 65 7.17 4.75 0.19
C SER A 65 6.33 5.44 1.26
N ALA A 66 6.04 6.73 1.11
CA ALA A 66 5.15 7.43 2.02
C ALA A 66 3.74 6.80 2.01
N CYS A 67 3.15 6.57 0.83
CA CYS A 67 1.84 5.92 0.73
C CYS A 67 1.86 4.53 1.35
N LEU A 68 2.93 3.75 1.14
CA LEU A 68 3.07 2.41 1.70
C LEU A 68 3.21 2.42 3.23
N ALA A 69 3.92 3.40 3.81
CA ALA A 69 3.97 3.59 5.26
C ALA A 69 2.57 3.84 5.84
N HIS A 70 1.80 4.73 5.22
CA HIS A 70 0.41 4.98 5.68
C HIS A 70 -0.48 3.75 5.48
N LEU A 71 -0.32 3.00 4.38
CA LEU A 71 -1.06 1.74 4.17
C LEU A 71 -0.76 0.71 5.26
N TYR A 72 0.51 0.51 5.61
CA TYR A 72 0.92 -0.45 6.63
C TYR A 72 0.32 -0.07 7.98
N ARG A 73 0.42 1.21 8.36
CA ARG A 73 -0.24 1.73 9.57
C ARG A 73 -1.74 1.45 9.57
N SER A 74 -2.41 1.73 8.46
CA SER A 74 -3.86 1.53 8.30
C SER A 74 -4.24 0.05 8.43
N LEU A 75 -3.47 -0.86 7.84
CA LEU A 75 -3.67 -2.30 7.96
C LEU A 75 -3.44 -2.79 9.40
N CYS A 76 -2.38 -2.32 10.08
CA CYS A 76 -2.11 -2.64 11.48
C CYS A 76 -3.22 -2.13 12.42
N ARG A 77 -3.84 -0.99 12.12
CA ARG A 77 -5.00 -0.48 12.87
C ARG A 77 -6.26 -1.28 12.55
N ALA A 78 -6.48 -1.62 11.28
CA ALA A 78 -7.64 -2.39 10.83
C ALA A 78 -7.65 -3.85 11.35
N SER A 79 -6.49 -4.43 11.66
CA SER A 79 -6.40 -5.77 12.24
C SER A 79 -6.79 -5.85 13.72
N ARG A 80 -7.05 -4.71 14.39
CA ARG A 80 -7.48 -4.68 15.80
C ARG A 80 -8.96 -5.01 15.91
N PHE A 81 -9.34 -5.75 16.96
CA PHE A 81 -10.69 -6.27 17.15
C PHE A 81 -11.79 -5.19 17.27
N ASP A 82 -11.42 -3.99 17.71
CA ASP A 82 -12.30 -2.85 17.94
C ASP A 82 -12.42 -1.93 16.70
N CYS A 83 -11.61 -2.17 15.66
CA CYS A 83 -11.61 -1.35 14.46
C CYS A 83 -12.77 -1.75 13.53
N LYS A 84 -13.63 -0.78 13.21
CA LYS A 84 -14.80 -0.98 12.33
C LYS A 84 -14.57 -0.57 10.87
N GLU A 85 -13.57 0.28 10.64
CA GLU A 85 -13.32 0.93 9.35
C GLU A 85 -11.82 1.12 9.15
N ILE A 86 -11.36 0.91 7.91
CA ILE A 86 -9.98 1.11 7.48
C ILE A 86 -9.85 2.46 6.74
N ASP A 87 -8.71 3.13 6.95
CA ASP A 87 -8.33 4.37 6.27
C ASP A 87 -7.11 4.15 5.34
N GLY A 88 -6.56 5.23 4.78
CA GLY A 88 -5.33 5.18 3.98
C GLY A 88 -5.56 4.90 2.49
N PRO A 89 -4.50 4.57 1.74
CA PRO A 89 -4.56 4.39 0.28
C PRO A 89 -5.21 3.05 -0.12
N LEU A 90 -6.52 2.92 0.11
CA LEU A 90 -7.26 1.69 -0.20
C LEU A 90 -7.25 1.35 -1.70
N THR A 91 -7.13 2.35 -2.57
CA THR A 91 -6.93 2.11 -4.01
C THR A 91 -5.66 1.30 -4.30
N LEU A 92 -4.57 1.52 -3.55
CA LEU A 92 -3.36 0.72 -3.69
C LEU A 92 -3.58 -0.72 -3.21
N LEU A 93 -4.30 -0.90 -2.11
CA LEU A 93 -4.64 -2.23 -1.60
C LEU A 93 -5.52 -3.03 -2.57
N LEU A 94 -6.54 -2.39 -3.14
CA LEU A 94 -7.42 -2.98 -4.15
C LEU A 94 -6.65 -3.32 -5.43
N ALA A 95 -5.83 -2.39 -5.92
CA ALA A 95 -4.99 -2.64 -7.09
C ALA A 95 -4.02 -3.81 -6.84
N TRP A 96 -3.36 -3.85 -5.69
CA TRP A 96 -2.51 -4.98 -5.29
C TRP A 96 -3.32 -6.28 -5.27
N PHE A 97 -4.50 -6.29 -4.65
CA PHE A 97 -5.36 -7.47 -4.57
C PHE A 97 -5.72 -8.01 -5.96
N TRP A 98 -6.18 -7.15 -6.87
CA TRP A 98 -6.56 -7.56 -8.23
C TRP A 98 -5.38 -8.00 -9.09
N ILE A 99 -4.23 -7.36 -8.92
CA ILE A 99 -2.99 -7.78 -9.60
C ILE A 99 -2.55 -9.18 -9.11
N ARG A 100 -2.70 -9.47 -7.82
CA ARG A 100 -2.25 -10.72 -7.19
C ARG A 100 -3.26 -11.85 -7.33
N LEU A 101 -4.55 -11.56 -7.42
CA LEU A 101 -5.64 -12.54 -7.57
C LEU A 101 -6.53 -12.14 -8.75
N PRO A 102 -6.06 -12.26 -10.01
CA PRO A 102 -6.78 -11.75 -11.18
C PRO A 102 -8.17 -12.36 -11.41
N TYR A 103 -8.40 -13.59 -10.94
CA TYR A 103 -9.71 -14.24 -11.03
C TYR A 103 -10.77 -13.62 -10.09
N LEU A 104 -10.32 -12.86 -9.09
CA LEU A 104 -11.13 -12.03 -8.20
C LEU A 104 -11.11 -10.56 -8.62
N ALA A 105 -10.59 -10.23 -9.79
CA ALA A 105 -10.56 -8.87 -10.29
C ALA A 105 -11.84 -8.56 -11.09
N PRO A 106 -12.31 -7.30 -11.06
CA PRO A 106 -13.34 -6.84 -11.98
C PRO A 106 -12.90 -7.05 -13.43
N PRO A 107 -13.82 -7.36 -14.36
CA PRO A 107 -13.50 -7.45 -15.77
C PRO A 107 -12.87 -6.14 -16.27
N THR A 108 -11.70 -6.25 -16.89
CA THR A 108 -11.00 -5.08 -17.44
C THR A 108 -11.55 -4.77 -18.83
N ARG A 109 -12.08 -3.57 -19.01
CA ARG A 109 -12.55 -3.08 -20.31
C ARG A 109 -11.59 -2.08 -20.97
N GLU A 110 -10.66 -1.56 -20.18
CA GLU A 110 -9.71 -0.55 -20.60
C GLU A 110 -8.41 -1.20 -21.11
N PRO A 111 -7.75 -0.60 -22.11
CA PRO A 111 -6.45 -1.05 -22.57
C PRO A 111 -5.43 -1.01 -21.44
N ARG A 112 -4.43 -1.90 -21.54
CA ARG A 112 -3.30 -1.92 -20.63
C ARG A 112 -2.57 -0.58 -20.77
N SER A 113 -2.57 0.21 -19.70
CA SER A 113 -1.97 1.55 -19.65
C SER A 113 -1.33 1.79 -18.28
N PHE A 114 -0.42 2.75 -18.24
CA PHE A 114 0.12 3.26 -16.99
C PHE A 114 -0.70 4.43 -16.45
N PRO A 115 -0.92 4.53 -15.12
CA PRO A 115 -0.63 3.54 -14.10
C PRO A 115 -1.47 2.26 -14.24
N LEU A 116 -0.91 1.10 -13.87
CA LEU A 116 -1.56 -0.22 -14.05
C LEU A 116 -2.95 -0.32 -13.41
N ALA A 117 -3.18 0.40 -12.32
CA ALA A 117 -4.48 0.46 -11.65
C ALA A 117 -5.61 1.01 -12.54
N ASN A 118 -5.28 1.77 -13.60
CA ASN A 118 -6.26 2.29 -14.56
C ASN A 118 -7.06 1.19 -15.27
N ARG A 119 -6.56 -0.04 -15.33
CA ARG A 119 -7.29 -1.20 -15.87
C ARG A 119 -8.62 -1.46 -15.16
N TRP A 120 -8.73 -1.06 -13.89
CA TRP A 120 -9.94 -1.16 -13.07
C TRP A 120 -10.59 0.19 -12.79
N ARG A 121 -10.26 1.21 -13.59
CA ARG A 121 -10.94 2.49 -13.49
C ARG A 121 -12.44 2.28 -13.69
N ASN A 122 -13.25 2.89 -12.82
CA ASN A 122 -14.71 2.77 -12.84
C ASN A 122 -15.24 1.34 -12.62
N TRP A 123 -14.49 0.48 -11.92
CA TRP A 123 -14.96 -0.86 -11.56
C TRP A 123 -16.32 -0.87 -10.83
N GLU A 124 -16.67 0.24 -10.16
CA GLU A 124 -17.93 0.47 -9.46
C GLU A 124 -19.11 0.85 -10.37
N ARG A 125 -18.98 0.91 -11.70
CA ARG A 125 -20.14 1.22 -12.57
C ARG A 125 -21.25 0.18 -12.37
N GLY A 126 -22.49 0.64 -12.40
CA GLY A 126 -23.68 -0.16 -12.09
C GLY A 126 -23.95 -1.33 -13.04
N ASP A 127 -23.34 -1.34 -14.22
CA ASP A 127 -23.43 -2.46 -15.16
C ASP A 127 -22.42 -3.59 -14.85
N ASN A 128 -21.53 -3.40 -13.88
CA ASN A 128 -20.52 -4.38 -13.52
C ASN A 128 -21.04 -5.36 -12.45
N ARG A 129 -21.15 -6.64 -12.81
CA ARG A 129 -21.52 -7.73 -11.87
C ARG A 129 -20.65 -7.76 -10.62
N TYR A 130 -19.40 -7.33 -10.74
CA TYR A 130 -18.46 -7.25 -9.62
C TYR A 130 -19.00 -6.42 -8.45
N ARG A 131 -19.73 -5.33 -8.73
CA ARG A 131 -20.34 -4.46 -7.69
C ARG A 131 -21.38 -5.18 -6.84
N TYR A 132 -22.01 -6.21 -7.39
CA TYR A 132 -23.08 -6.96 -6.73
C TYR A 132 -22.57 -8.22 -6.01
N LEU A 133 -21.26 -8.47 -6.03
CA LEU A 133 -20.66 -9.56 -5.26
C LEU A 133 -20.75 -9.27 -3.77
N SER A 134 -21.28 -10.22 -3.01
CA SER A 134 -21.44 -10.08 -1.57
C SER A 134 -20.15 -10.35 -0.81
N LEU A 135 -20.06 -9.87 0.43
CA LEU A 135 -18.96 -10.23 1.34
C LEU A 135 -18.82 -11.74 1.51
N ALA A 136 -19.95 -12.48 1.52
CA ALA A 136 -19.94 -13.93 1.61
C ALA A 136 -19.30 -14.59 0.39
N HIS A 137 -19.50 -14.02 -0.81
CA HIS A 137 -18.83 -14.48 -2.02
C HIS A 137 -17.31 -14.33 -1.90
N PHE A 138 -16.81 -13.13 -1.57
CA PHE A 138 -15.37 -12.91 -1.43
C PHE A 138 -14.73 -13.80 -0.37
N ARG A 139 -15.38 -13.98 0.79
CA ARG A 139 -14.89 -14.89 1.84
C ARG A 139 -14.77 -16.32 1.34
N LYS A 140 -15.85 -16.86 0.76
CA LYS A 140 -15.85 -18.21 0.19
C LYS A 140 -14.73 -18.39 -0.84
N THR A 141 -14.60 -17.45 -1.77
CA THR A 141 -13.60 -17.56 -2.84
C THR A 141 -12.17 -17.38 -2.34
N LEU A 142 -11.95 -16.66 -1.23
CA LEU A 142 -10.66 -16.60 -0.55
C LEU A 142 -10.34 -17.88 0.22
N ASP A 143 -11.34 -18.50 0.86
CA ASP A 143 -11.19 -19.78 1.54
C ASP A 143 -10.86 -20.92 0.55
N GLU A 144 -11.30 -20.77 -0.71
CA GLU A 144 -11.08 -21.73 -1.81
C GLU A 144 -9.84 -21.42 -2.67
N VAL A 145 -8.95 -20.51 -2.26
CA VAL A 145 -7.72 -20.18 -3.00
C VAL A 145 -6.84 -21.43 -3.16
N GLN A 146 -6.52 -21.79 -4.40
CA GLN A 146 -5.64 -22.91 -4.73
C GLN A 146 -4.20 -22.49 -5.03
N LYS A 147 -3.29 -23.45 -5.03
CA LYS A 147 -1.91 -23.26 -5.50
C LYS A 147 -1.94 -22.77 -6.95
N GLY A 148 -1.28 -21.64 -7.22
CA GLY A 148 -1.20 -21.04 -8.56
C GLY A 148 -2.22 -19.93 -8.83
N HIS A 149 -3.28 -19.79 -8.03
CA HIS A 149 -4.21 -18.66 -8.14
C HIS A 149 -3.58 -17.33 -7.72
N PHE A 150 -2.66 -17.37 -6.75
CA PHE A 150 -1.92 -16.20 -6.31
C PHE A 150 -0.71 -15.93 -7.20
N VAL A 151 -0.66 -14.72 -7.76
CA VAL A 151 0.44 -14.24 -8.61
C VAL A 151 1.57 -13.68 -7.75
N TRP A 152 2.60 -14.48 -7.52
CA TRP A 152 3.76 -14.08 -6.73
C TRP A 152 4.62 -13.02 -7.42
N VAL A 153 4.89 -13.09 -8.71
CA VAL A 153 5.74 -12.10 -9.40
C VAL A 153 4.92 -11.32 -10.42
N ALA A 154 4.13 -10.36 -9.93
CA ALA A 154 3.17 -9.64 -10.77
C ALA A 154 3.79 -8.66 -11.75
N TYR A 155 5.00 -8.18 -11.46
CA TYR A 155 5.74 -7.23 -12.29
C TYR A 155 6.84 -7.91 -13.13
N GLY A 156 6.74 -9.23 -13.30
CA GLY A 156 7.67 -9.99 -14.15
C GLY A 156 7.56 -9.58 -15.62
N VAL A 157 8.67 -9.74 -16.35
CA VAL A 157 8.79 -9.40 -17.78
C VAL A 157 7.76 -10.11 -18.65
N ASP A 158 7.30 -11.29 -18.21
CA ASP A 158 6.28 -12.12 -18.86
C ASP A 158 4.84 -11.65 -18.59
N ARG A 159 4.62 -10.77 -17.60
CA ARG A 159 3.27 -10.38 -17.12
C ARG A 159 2.83 -8.98 -17.50
N ILE A 160 3.78 -8.13 -17.87
CA ILE A 160 3.54 -6.74 -18.22
C ILE A 160 4.13 -6.51 -19.60
N ASP A 161 3.33 -6.00 -20.53
CA ASP A 161 3.80 -5.75 -21.88
C ASP A 161 4.96 -4.74 -21.86
N PRO A 162 6.00 -4.93 -22.69
CA PRO A 162 7.10 -4.00 -22.80
C PRO A 162 6.61 -2.57 -23.06
N GLY A 163 7.24 -1.60 -22.39
CA GLY A 163 6.89 -0.17 -22.52
C GLY A 163 5.64 0.27 -21.75
N ILE A 164 4.92 -0.62 -21.04
CA ILE A 164 3.81 -0.20 -20.18
C ILE A 164 4.30 0.48 -18.90
N ILE A 165 5.36 0.00 -18.27
CA ILE A 165 5.95 0.70 -17.12
C ILE A 165 6.98 1.71 -17.66
N PRO A 166 6.85 3.00 -17.33
CA PRO A 166 7.85 4.01 -17.69
C PRO A 166 9.27 3.63 -17.25
N GLU A 167 10.26 3.93 -18.10
CA GLU A 167 11.66 3.57 -17.87
C GLU A 167 12.22 4.18 -16.59
N ASP A 168 11.85 5.42 -16.27
CA ASP A 168 12.23 6.12 -15.04
C ASP A 168 11.79 5.36 -13.78
N ILE A 169 10.63 4.70 -13.82
CA ILE A 169 10.15 3.86 -12.72
C ILE A 169 10.92 2.54 -12.65
N LEU A 170 11.23 1.93 -13.80
CA LEU A 170 12.01 0.69 -13.86
C LEU A 170 13.46 0.90 -13.42
N LEU A 171 14.05 2.07 -13.65
CA LEU A 171 15.39 2.41 -13.13
C LEU A 171 15.46 2.32 -11.60
N HIS A 172 14.35 2.54 -10.91
CA HIS A 172 14.25 2.41 -9.47
C HIS A 172 13.92 0.98 -8.98
N ALA A 173 13.76 0.00 -9.88
CA ALA A 173 13.45 -1.39 -9.52
C ALA A 173 14.49 -2.05 -8.61
N VAL A 174 15.75 -1.59 -8.69
CA VAL A 174 16.86 -2.06 -7.86
C VAL A 174 16.61 -1.94 -6.35
N VAL A 175 15.75 -1.02 -5.91
CA VAL A 175 15.42 -0.83 -4.47
C VAL A 175 14.04 -1.37 -4.08
N TRP A 176 13.29 -2.00 -4.99
CA TRP A 176 11.94 -2.48 -4.69
C TRP A 176 11.91 -3.58 -3.63
N SER A 177 12.97 -4.38 -3.56
CA SER A 177 13.17 -5.44 -2.56
C SER A 177 14.04 -4.98 -1.38
N ALA A 178 14.15 -3.68 -1.11
CA ALA A 178 14.90 -3.20 0.04
C ALA A 178 14.12 -3.44 1.35
N THR A 179 14.76 -4.07 2.34
CA THR A 179 14.22 -4.21 3.70
C THR A 179 14.60 -3.00 4.56
N VAL A 180 13.70 -2.02 4.67
CA VAL A 180 14.02 -0.68 5.20
C VAL A 180 12.84 -0.02 5.92
N PRO A 181 13.07 1.01 6.76
CA PRO A 181 11.98 1.82 7.28
C PRO A 181 11.39 2.72 6.20
N LEU A 182 10.07 2.72 6.05
CA LEU A 182 9.32 3.67 5.25
C LEU A 182 8.97 4.87 6.11
N ILE A 183 9.24 6.08 5.61
CA ILE A 183 9.13 7.31 6.39
C ILE A 183 8.18 8.27 5.71
N SER A 184 7.21 8.79 6.46
CA SER A 184 6.33 9.87 6.04
C SER A 184 5.94 10.74 7.23
N PHE A 185 6.71 11.82 7.46
CA PHE A 185 6.58 12.65 8.67
C PHE A 185 6.66 11.76 9.92
N GLU A 186 5.65 11.78 10.81
CA GLU A 186 5.53 10.94 12.00
C GLU A 186 5.35 9.44 11.70
N SER A 187 5.01 9.08 10.47
CA SER A 187 4.81 7.68 10.08
C SER A 187 6.12 7.00 9.80
N ILE A 188 6.49 6.06 10.67
CA ILE A 188 7.56 5.11 10.43
C ILE A 188 6.98 3.71 10.45
N GLU A 189 7.13 2.99 9.35
CA GLU A 189 6.73 1.58 9.24
C GLU A 189 7.86 0.74 8.65
N TRP A 190 7.98 -0.52 9.07
CA TRP A 190 9.04 -1.40 8.60
C TRP A 190 8.61 -2.13 7.31
N HIS A 191 9.39 -1.98 6.24
CA HIS A 191 9.18 -2.72 4.99
C HIS A 191 9.91 -4.07 5.03
N ALA A 192 9.26 -5.08 5.62
CA ALA A 192 9.82 -6.43 5.76
C ALA A 192 9.79 -7.25 4.45
N THR A 193 10.55 -6.84 3.43
CA THR A 193 10.55 -7.55 2.12
C THR A 193 11.12 -8.97 2.20
N ASP A 194 11.99 -9.21 3.18
CA ASP A 194 12.54 -10.51 3.58
C ASP A 194 11.47 -11.54 4.01
N ARG A 195 10.27 -11.09 4.38
CA ARG A 195 9.11 -11.96 4.71
C ARG A 195 8.22 -12.26 3.51
N ILE A 196 8.41 -11.56 2.41
CA ILE A 196 7.62 -11.68 1.18
C ILE A 196 8.53 -11.83 -0.04
N ARG A 197 9.65 -12.55 0.10
CA ARG A 197 10.70 -12.74 -0.93
C ARG A 197 10.15 -13.24 -2.25
N ARG A 198 9.15 -14.13 -2.19
CA ARG A 198 8.44 -14.65 -3.38
C ARG A 198 7.79 -13.57 -4.22
N GLN A 199 7.43 -12.42 -3.62
CA GLN A 199 6.85 -11.31 -4.36
C GLN A 199 7.82 -10.65 -5.36
N PHE A 200 9.12 -10.92 -5.17
CA PHE A 200 10.23 -10.37 -5.94
C PHE A 200 10.98 -11.46 -6.72
N GLY A 201 10.43 -12.67 -6.82
CA GLY A 201 11.03 -13.78 -7.57
C GLY A 201 12.00 -14.66 -6.77
N PHE A 202 12.29 -14.33 -5.53
CA PHE A 202 13.23 -15.08 -4.69
C PHE A 202 12.56 -16.25 -3.93
N VAL A 203 13.36 -17.24 -3.57
CA VAL A 203 12.96 -18.30 -2.62
C VAL A 203 12.67 -17.72 -1.24
N GLN A 204 11.60 -18.18 -0.60
CA GLN A 204 11.29 -17.80 0.79
C GLN A 204 12.07 -18.66 1.78
N GLY A 205 13.06 -18.05 2.42
CA GLY A 205 13.76 -18.59 3.59
C GLY A 205 13.17 -18.09 4.91
N VAL A 206 13.71 -18.59 6.02
CA VAL A 206 13.39 -18.11 7.37
C VAL A 206 13.88 -16.66 7.50
N PRO A 207 12.99 -15.69 7.75
CA PRO A 207 13.39 -14.30 7.91
C PRO A 207 14.08 -14.10 9.27
N PRO A 208 14.99 -13.12 9.39
CA PRO A 208 15.50 -12.67 10.68
C PRO A 208 14.37 -12.15 11.59
N GLU A 209 14.73 -11.90 12.85
CA GLU A 209 13.82 -11.30 13.81
C GLU A 209 13.35 -9.92 13.34
N GLU A 210 12.07 -9.60 13.59
CA GLU A 210 11.48 -8.35 13.13
C GLU A 210 12.11 -7.16 13.83
N TRP A 211 12.37 -6.10 13.07
CA TRP A 211 12.84 -4.86 13.65
C TRP A 211 11.72 -4.22 14.47
N ASN A 212 11.96 -4.04 15.76
CA ASN A 212 10.99 -3.41 16.64
C ASN A 212 11.02 -1.89 16.46
N LEU A 213 9.94 -1.33 15.91
CA LEU A 213 9.76 0.12 15.73
C LEU A 213 9.56 0.87 17.06
N GLY A 214 9.24 0.16 18.14
CA GLY A 214 9.03 0.72 19.48
C GLY A 214 7.99 1.83 19.47
N ARG A 215 8.37 3.00 20.00
CA ARG A 215 7.47 4.16 20.08
C ARG A 215 7.14 4.77 18.72
N ALA A 216 8.00 4.62 17.71
CA ALA A 216 7.84 5.26 16.40
C ALA A 216 6.56 4.82 15.68
N HIS A 217 6.16 3.54 15.81
CA HIS A 217 4.91 3.04 15.24
C HIS A 217 3.66 3.75 15.82
N GLY A 218 3.73 4.11 17.11
CA GLY A 218 2.65 4.76 17.84
C GLY A 218 2.62 6.30 17.72
N GLU A 219 3.61 6.92 17.06
CA GLU A 219 3.66 8.37 16.94
C GLU A 219 2.51 8.89 16.06
N THR A 220 1.79 9.89 16.58
CA THR A 220 0.67 10.53 15.90
C THR A 220 0.89 12.03 15.84
N LEU A 221 0.18 12.70 14.93
CA LEU A 221 0.22 14.15 14.72
C LEU A 221 -0.33 14.98 15.91
N ALA A 222 -0.65 14.37 17.05
CA ALA A 222 -1.03 15.08 18.27
C ALA A 222 0.15 15.80 18.96
N GLY A 223 1.39 15.58 18.48
CA GLY A 223 2.60 16.23 18.95
C GLY A 223 2.78 17.70 18.49
N PRO A 224 4.01 18.26 18.62
CA PRO A 224 4.30 19.65 18.31
C PRO A 224 3.91 20.03 16.88
N LYS A 225 3.07 21.06 16.75
CA LYS A 225 2.72 21.67 15.47
C LYS A 225 3.98 22.39 14.95
N ASN A 226 4.51 21.99 13.80
CA ASN A 226 5.75 22.48 13.14
C ASN A 226 7.06 21.77 13.49
N LEU A 227 7.05 20.52 13.97
CA LEU A 227 8.31 19.75 14.05
C LEU A 227 8.83 19.44 12.64
N ASP A 228 10.09 19.81 12.37
CA ASP A 228 10.81 19.32 11.19
C ASP A 228 11.36 17.92 11.46
N TRP A 229 10.69 16.93 10.88
CA TRP A 229 11.06 15.52 11.02
C TRP A 229 12.37 15.18 10.32
N ALA A 230 12.84 15.99 9.38
CA ALA A 230 14.14 15.78 8.73
C ALA A 230 15.31 16.01 9.69
N THR A 231 15.13 16.90 10.68
CA THR A 231 16.15 17.28 11.66
C THR A 231 15.86 16.74 13.07
N ALA A 232 14.70 16.12 13.27
CA ALA A 232 14.32 15.53 14.56
C ALA A 232 15.27 14.38 14.97
N PRO A 233 15.89 14.43 16.16
CA PRO A 233 16.78 13.37 16.62
C PRO A 233 16.12 11.99 16.67
N SER A 234 14.81 11.92 16.95
CA SER A 234 14.04 10.68 16.97
C SER A 234 13.93 10.00 15.60
N HIS A 235 14.13 10.75 14.51
CA HIS A 235 14.03 10.26 13.13
C HIS A 235 15.38 9.98 12.47
N SER A 236 16.47 10.50 13.05
CA SER A 236 17.83 10.41 12.50
C SER A 236 18.25 8.98 12.15
N CYS A 237 18.01 8.01 13.04
CA CYS A 237 18.36 6.61 12.78
C CYS A 237 17.57 6.02 11.60
N TRP A 238 16.26 6.30 11.51
CA TRP A 238 15.41 5.82 10.42
C TRP A 238 15.82 6.43 9.08
N ILE A 239 16.10 7.75 9.07
CA ILE A 239 16.60 8.45 7.89
C ILE A 239 17.94 7.87 7.43
N MET A 240 18.84 7.55 8.36
CA MET A 240 20.11 6.90 8.05
C MET A 240 19.90 5.50 7.44
N HIS A 241 19.00 4.68 7.99
CA HIS A 241 18.66 3.38 7.41
C HIS A 241 18.05 3.50 6.01
N TRP A 242 17.13 4.44 5.80
CA TRP A 242 16.51 4.71 4.49
C TRP A 242 17.54 5.22 3.46
N THR A 243 18.46 6.09 3.88
CA THR A 243 19.54 6.57 3.01
C THR A 243 20.43 5.41 2.55
N ASN A 244 20.68 4.44 3.43
CA ASN A 244 21.46 3.23 3.16
C ASN A 244 20.63 2.07 2.56
N ARG A 245 19.45 2.34 1.99
CA ARG A 245 18.53 1.30 1.47
C ARG A 245 19.15 0.35 0.45
N TYR A 246 20.09 0.82 -0.37
CA TYR A 246 20.75 0.00 -1.40
C TYR A 246 21.53 -1.19 -0.80
N ASN A 247 22.04 -1.04 0.43
CA ASN A 247 22.74 -2.12 1.15
C ASN A 247 21.78 -3.16 1.76
N ASN A 248 20.47 -2.90 1.71
CA ASN A 248 19.44 -3.74 2.33
C ASN A 248 18.52 -4.37 1.26
N VAL A 249 18.93 -4.35 -0.01
CA VAL A 249 18.24 -5.02 -1.12
C VAL A 249 18.42 -6.53 -0.98
N LEU A 250 17.33 -7.29 -1.16
CA LEU A 250 17.39 -8.74 -1.12
C LEU A 250 18.39 -9.31 -2.14
N SER A 251 19.21 -10.24 -1.69
CA SER A 251 20.16 -11.00 -2.52
C SER A 251 19.74 -12.47 -2.60
N GLU A 252 19.93 -13.07 -3.77
CA GLU A 252 19.68 -14.50 -4.00
C GLU A 252 20.97 -15.29 -3.73
N TYR A 253 20.89 -16.29 -2.85
CA TYR A 253 22.01 -17.17 -2.49
C TYR A 253 21.76 -18.63 -2.92
N LEU A 254 20.61 -18.93 -3.50
CA LEU A 254 20.15 -20.30 -3.82
C LEU A 254 19.38 -20.33 -5.14
N GLU A 255 19.44 -21.46 -5.83
CA GLU A 255 18.69 -21.71 -7.08
C GLU A 255 17.17 -21.42 -6.92
N PRO A 256 16.52 -20.79 -7.92
CA PRO A 256 15.11 -20.43 -7.84
C PRO A 256 14.20 -21.67 -7.71
N SER A 257 13.66 -21.87 -6.51
CA SER A 257 12.62 -22.86 -6.23
C SER A 257 11.27 -22.15 -6.04
N GLN A 258 10.22 -22.61 -6.73
CA GLN A 258 8.85 -22.12 -6.53
C GLN A 258 8.22 -22.59 -5.21
N HIS A 259 8.94 -23.40 -4.42
CA HIS A 259 8.43 -23.96 -3.18
C HIS A 259 9.13 -23.31 -1.99
N PRO A 260 8.36 -22.92 -0.95
CA PRO A 260 8.99 -22.48 0.29
C PRO A 260 9.86 -23.63 0.81
N LEU A 261 11.03 -23.28 1.34
CA LEU A 261 11.90 -24.27 1.95
C LEU A 261 11.14 -24.97 3.09
N ASP A 262 11.30 -26.28 3.27
CA ASP A 262 10.63 -27.02 4.35
C ASP A 262 10.93 -26.37 5.72
N VAL A 263 12.17 -25.93 5.90
CA VAL A 263 12.63 -25.16 7.08
C VAL A 263 11.81 -23.89 7.30
N TYR A 264 11.42 -23.18 6.24
CA TYR A 264 10.53 -22.01 6.36
C TYR A 264 9.14 -22.42 6.81
N MET A 265 8.57 -23.50 6.25
CA MET A 265 7.23 -23.95 6.62
C MET A 265 7.18 -24.44 8.07
N ASP A 266 8.22 -25.11 8.55
CA ASP A 266 8.35 -25.54 9.93
C ASP A 266 8.47 -24.35 10.88
N TRP A 267 9.34 -23.39 10.56
CA TRP A 267 9.42 -22.12 11.29
C TRP A 267 8.07 -21.39 11.32
N TYR A 268 7.41 -21.25 10.17
CA TYR A 268 6.15 -20.52 10.05
C TYR A 268 5.03 -21.16 10.87
N ARG A 269 4.89 -22.49 10.80
CA ARG A 269 3.91 -23.25 11.60
C ARG A 269 4.24 -23.21 13.09
N THR A 270 5.52 -23.24 13.45
CA THR A 270 5.95 -23.15 14.86
C THR A 270 5.64 -21.77 15.43
N ARG A 271 5.94 -20.71 14.67
CA ARG A 271 5.77 -19.32 15.11
C ARG A 271 4.32 -18.86 15.10
N TYR A 272 3.54 -19.25 14.08
CA TYR A 272 2.19 -18.72 13.84
C TYR A 272 1.09 -19.78 13.82
N GLY A 273 1.40 -21.07 13.97
CA GLY A 273 0.43 -22.17 13.87
C GLY A 273 -0.78 -22.03 14.79
N ASN A 274 -0.61 -21.45 15.97
CA ASN A 274 -1.70 -21.18 16.90
C ASN A 274 -2.68 -20.12 16.39
N HIS A 275 -2.22 -19.20 15.54
CA HIS A 275 -3.05 -18.19 14.87
C HIS A 275 -3.65 -18.68 13.54
N LEU A 276 -3.10 -19.76 12.96
CA LEU A 276 -3.55 -20.35 11.70
C LEU A 276 -4.64 -21.41 11.87
N LYS A 277 -4.83 -21.91 13.09
CA LYS A 277 -5.98 -22.76 13.43
C LYS A 277 -7.23 -21.90 13.46
N LEU A 278 -7.85 -21.71 12.30
CA LEU A 278 -9.25 -21.30 12.19
C LEU A 278 -10.05 -22.41 12.89
N SER A 279 -10.44 -22.18 14.14
CA SER A 279 -11.30 -23.10 14.88
C SER A 279 -12.55 -23.34 14.05
N ASN A 280 -12.77 -24.61 13.70
CA ASN A 280 -13.91 -25.17 12.98
C ASN A 280 -15.19 -24.31 13.01
N VAL A 281 -15.68 -23.98 11.81
CA VAL A 281 -17.10 -23.77 11.46
C VAL A 281 -17.80 -22.60 12.17
N VAL A 282 -18.05 -21.53 11.41
CA VAL A 282 -19.16 -20.61 11.71
C VAL A 282 -20.46 -21.42 11.62
N VAL A 283 -20.99 -21.84 12.78
CA VAL A 283 -22.35 -22.36 12.86
C VAL A 283 -23.28 -21.26 12.37
N GLN A 284 -23.97 -21.49 11.25
CA GLN A 284 -25.07 -20.65 10.82
C GLN A 284 -26.09 -20.58 11.96
N ARG A 285 -26.18 -19.45 12.64
CA ARG A 285 -27.33 -19.13 13.49
C ARG A 285 -28.54 -18.98 12.57
N THR A 286 -29.28 -20.07 12.38
CA THR A 286 -30.66 -20.02 11.90
C THR A 286 -31.45 -19.20 12.91
N MET A 287 -31.87 -18.00 12.50
CA MET A 287 -32.92 -17.29 13.22
C MET A 287 -34.20 -18.13 13.12
N LYS A 288 -34.59 -18.77 14.22
CA LYS A 288 -35.96 -19.23 14.38
C LYS A 288 -36.85 -17.99 14.50
N VAL A 289 -37.59 -17.72 13.43
CA VAL A 289 -38.80 -16.91 13.50
C VAL A 289 -39.80 -17.74 14.29
N ASN A 290 -40.07 -17.34 15.53
CA ASN A 290 -41.27 -17.81 16.24
C ASN A 290 -42.41 -16.85 15.90
N LYS A 291 -43.52 -17.46 15.48
CA LYS A 291 -44.85 -16.85 15.31
C LYS A 291 -45.31 -16.15 16.59
#